data_AF-A0A6A4RDR3-F1
#
_entry.id   AF-A0A6A4RDR3-F1
#
_cell.length_a   1.000
_cell.length_b   1.000
_cell.length_c   1.000
_cell.angle_alpha   90.00
_cell.angle_beta   90.00
_cell.angle_gamma   90.00
#
_symmetry.space_group_name_H-M   'P 1'
#
loop_
_entity.id
_entity.type
_entity.pdbx_description
1 polymer ?
#
loop_
_entity_poly.entity_id
_entity_poly.type
_entity_poly.pdbx_seq_one_letter_code
_entity_poly.pdbx_strand_id
1 'polypeptide(L)'
;MLAFDFDTSEMKRIADEFDASEKDLRHAYSRALRRTASTMKTRGRKGLRTELGLRTAAELRKRLQGFRFKRGKGMGEVSMWFGLNDMRVSAFKGRAARTGAGASFAGQDFDGAFVGRNAKGRQTVMRRVSKSRWPVKEQRMSIEDKAQTYIEDEVFDEIEEVFFKNFRAEVRSRTLYGVGKRD
;
A
#
# COMPACT_ATOMS: atom_id res chain seq x y z
N MET A 1 6.78 -9.45 -1.06
CA MET A 1 6.48 -8.81 -2.36
C MET A 1 5.36 -9.63 -2.94
N LEU A 2 4.26 -9.00 -3.32
CA LEU A 2 3.09 -9.73 -3.80
C LEU A 2 2.98 -9.53 -5.31
N ALA A 3 2.71 -10.61 -6.05
CA ALA A 3 2.69 -10.66 -7.50
C ALA A 3 1.29 -11.01 -8.02
N PHE A 4 0.94 -10.47 -9.20
CA PHE A 4 -0.34 -10.71 -9.88
C PHE A 4 -0.15 -10.65 -11.40
N ASP A 5 -0.96 -11.41 -12.13
CA ASP A 5 -0.98 -11.48 -13.60
C ASP A 5 -2.38 -11.12 -14.12
N PHE A 6 -2.45 -10.34 -15.21
CA PHE A 6 -3.73 -9.98 -15.85
C PHE A 6 -4.11 -10.99 -16.95
N ASP A 7 -5.42 -11.17 -17.16
CA ASP A 7 -5.92 -11.99 -18.26
C ASP A 7 -5.51 -11.45 -19.65
N THR A 8 -4.56 -12.13 -20.27
CA THR A 8 -4.07 -11.79 -21.61
C THR A 8 -5.14 -11.89 -22.70
N SER A 9 -6.19 -12.68 -22.51
CA SER A 9 -7.28 -12.86 -23.47
C SER A 9 -8.18 -11.63 -23.55
N GLU A 10 -8.50 -11.02 -22.40
CA GLU A 10 -9.28 -9.78 -22.32
C GLU A 10 -8.49 -8.60 -22.89
N MET A 11 -7.18 -8.57 -22.66
CA MET A 11 -6.31 -7.55 -23.27
C MET A 11 -6.34 -7.61 -24.80
N LYS A 12 -6.31 -8.82 -25.36
CA LYS A 12 -6.40 -9.04 -26.82
C LYS A 12 -7.77 -8.64 -27.35
N ARG A 13 -8.86 -8.98 -26.64
CA ARG A 13 -10.23 -8.57 -27.00
C ARG A 13 -10.37 -7.06 -27.10
N ILE A 14 -9.83 -6.32 -26.13
CA ILE A 14 -9.83 -4.84 -26.15
C ILE A 14 -8.96 -4.31 -27.29
N ALA A 15 -7.83 -4.94 -27.59
CA ALA A 15 -6.99 -4.55 -28.71
C ALA A 15 -7.73 -4.66 -30.06
N ASP A 16 -8.37 -5.81 -30.27
CA ASP A 16 -9.11 -6.14 -31.49
C ASP A 16 -10.34 -5.22 -31.65
N GLU A 17 -11.04 -4.88 -30.56
CA GLU A 17 -12.20 -3.97 -30.59
C GLU A 17 -11.87 -2.57 -31.13
N PHE A 18 -10.66 -2.06 -30.83
CA PHE A 18 -10.26 -0.70 -31.18
C PHE A 18 -9.25 -0.62 -32.34
N ASP A 19 -8.98 -1.74 -33.02
CA ASP A 19 -7.94 -1.86 -34.05
C ASP A 19 -6.60 -1.24 -33.61
N ALA A 20 -6.20 -1.56 -32.38
CA ALA A 20 -5.12 -0.85 -31.71
C ALA A 20 -3.75 -1.33 -32.19
N SER A 21 -2.91 -0.40 -32.63
CA SER A 21 -1.52 -0.71 -32.99
C SER A 21 -0.74 -1.27 -31.78
N GLU A 22 0.26 -2.12 -32.04
CA GLU A 22 1.11 -2.67 -30.97
C GLU A 22 1.79 -1.57 -30.13
N LYS A 23 2.12 -0.44 -30.77
CA LYS A 23 2.68 0.73 -30.09
C LYS A 23 1.66 1.37 -29.13
N ASP A 24 0.43 1.57 -29.59
CA ASP A 24 -0.64 2.15 -28.76
C ASP A 24 -1.00 1.25 -27.59
N LEU A 25 -1.03 -0.07 -27.81
CA LEU A 25 -1.25 -1.07 -26.75
C LEU A 25 -0.18 -1.01 -25.67
N ARG A 26 1.11 -1.00 -26.04
CA ARG A 26 2.22 -0.91 -25.07
C ARG A 26 2.14 0.36 -24.21
N HIS A 27 1.75 1.48 -24.81
CA HIS A 27 1.60 2.73 -24.09
C HIS A 27 0.35 2.76 -23.22
N ALA A 28 -0.79 2.30 -23.73
CA ALA A 28 -2.04 2.19 -22.98
C ALA A 28 -1.84 1.30 -21.76
N TYR A 29 -1.18 0.15 -21.94
CA TYR A 29 -0.82 -0.77 -20.87
C TYR A 29 0.00 -0.08 -19.78
N SER A 30 1.13 0.54 -20.15
CA SER A 30 2.01 1.23 -19.21
C SER A 30 1.30 2.34 -18.44
N ARG A 31 0.34 3.04 -19.06
CA ARG A 31 -0.39 4.14 -18.45
C ARG A 31 -1.55 3.65 -17.57
N ALA A 32 -2.28 2.65 -18.01
CA ALA A 32 -3.32 1.98 -17.24
C ALA A 32 -2.75 1.36 -15.97
N LEU A 33 -1.60 0.70 -16.06
CA LEU A 33 -0.85 0.19 -14.91
C LEU A 33 -0.53 1.28 -13.89
N ARG A 34 0.02 2.42 -14.34
CA ARG A 34 0.36 3.54 -13.44
C ARG A 34 -0.87 4.12 -12.75
N ARG A 35 -2.00 4.22 -13.46
CA ARG A 35 -3.27 4.69 -12.90
C ARG A 35 -3.82 3.71 -11.86
N THR A 36 -3.88 2.43 -12.21
CA THR A 36 -4.27 1.34 -11.30
C THR A 36 -3.41 1.36 -10.04
N ALA A 37 -2.10 1.49 -10.20
CA ALA A 37 -1.18 1.58 -9.09
C ALA A 37 -1.47 2.77 -8.16
N SER A 38 -1.85 3.93 -8.71
CA SER A 38 -2.23 5.10 -7.93
C SER A 38 -3.54 4.87 -7.16
N THR A 39 -4.52 4.27 -7.82
CA THR A 39 -5.83 3.92 -7.24
C THR A 39 -5.66 2.94 -6.08
N MET A 40 -4.95 1.84 -6.30
CA MET A 40 -4.70 0.81 -5.30
C MET A 40 -3.94 1.34 -4.09
N LYS A 41 -2.90 2.16 -4.29
CA LYS A 41 -2.21 2.82 -3.16
C LYS A 41 -3.16 3.71 -2.36
N THR A 42 -4.13 4.35 -3.00
CA THR A 42 -5.08 5.25 -2.34
C THR A 42 -6.12 4.46 -1.56
N ARG A 43 -6.69 3.42 -2.17
CA ARG A 43 -7.64 2.49 -1.53
C ARG A 43 -6.98 1.78 -0.35
N GLY A 44 -5.87 1.10 -0.59
CA GLY A 44 -5.09 0.41 0.46
C GLY A 44 -4.73 1.32 1.63
N ARG A 45 -4.29 2.57 1.39
CA ARG A 45 -4.05 3.55 2.48
C ARG A 45 -5.28 3.84 3.34
N LYS A 46 -6.45 3.99 2.71
CA LYS A 46 -7.69 4.33 3.42
C LYS A 46 -8.22 3.12 4.18
N GLY A 47 -8.23 1.96 3.52
CA GLY A 47 -8.60 0.67 4.07
C GLY A 47 -7.76 0.27 5.27
N LEU A 48 -6.45 0.13 5.08
CA LEU A 48 -5.50 -0.22 6.13
C LEU A 48 -5.50 0.76 7.30
N ARG A 49 -5.84 2.04 7.08
CA ARG A 49 -6.00 2.98 8.21
C ARG A 49 -7.13 2.51 9.13
N THR A 50 -8.24 2.09 8.55
CA THR A 50 -9.40 1.61 9.31
C THR A 50 -9.09 0.26 9.94
N GLU A 51 -8.62 -0.69 9.13
CA GLU A 51 -8.34 -2.08 9.56
C GLU A 51 -7.32 -2.15 10.69
N LEU A 52 -6.20 -1.43 10.56
CA LEU A 52 -5.15 -1.42 11.57
C LEU A 52 -5.47 -0.47 12.75
N GLY A 53 -6.60 0.23 12.74
CA GLY A 53 -6.93 1.20 13.79
C GLY A 53 -5.96 2.39 13.87
N LEU A 54 -5.40 2.82 12.74
CA LEU A 54 -4.47 3.94 12.69
C LEU A 54 -5.17 5.29 12.86
N ARG A 55 -4.46 6.25 13.47
CA ARG A 55 -4.97 7.63 13.61
C ARG A 55 -5.12 8.33 12.28
N THR A 56 -4.14 8.16 11.38
CA THR A 56 -4.12 8.85 10.09
C THR A 56 -3.56 7.94 9.00
N ALA A 57 -4.09 8.07 7.78
CA ALA A 57 -3.55 7.37 6.61
C ALA A 57 -2.14 7.88 6.22
N ALA A 58 -1.72 9.03 6.74
CA ALA A 58 -0.40 9.59 6.49
C ALA A 58 0.74 8.70 7.02
N GLU A 59 0.48 7.92 8.08
CA GLU A 59 1.44 6.96 8.64
C GLU A 59 1.80 5.85 7.63
N LEU A 60 0.91 5.55 6.69
CA LEU A 60 1.10 4.55 5.63
C LEU A 60 1.72 5.12 4.35
N ARG A 61 1.76 6.45 4.17
CA ARG A 61 2.20 7.09 2.92
C ARG A 61 3.62 6.69 2.51
N LYS A 62 4.55 6.61 3.48
CA LYS A 62 5.94 6.20 3.24
C LYS A 62 6.13 4.68 3.23
N ARG A 63 5.10 3.91 3.60
CA ARG A 63 5.14 2.45 3.72
C ARG A 63 4.53 1.76 2.51
N LEU A 64 3.64 2.42 1.78
CA LEU A 64 3.05 1.90 0.55
C LEU A 64 3.84 2.39 -0.67
N GLN A 65 5.14 2.06 -0.72
CA GLN A 65 6.01 2.48 -1.83
C GLN A 65 5.98 1.48 -2.99
N GLY A 66 5.12 1.79 -3.95
CA GLY A 66 5.35 1.42 -5.34
C GLY A 66 4.93 0.02 -5.75
N PHE A 67 4.16 -0.01 -6.83
CA PHE A 67 4.16 -1.14 -7.74
C PHE A 67 5.49 -1.13 -8.47
N ARG A 68 6.24 -2.23 -8.35
CA ARG A 68 7.38 -2.53 -9.21
C ARG A 68 6.88 -3.45 -10.32
N PHE A 69 6.79 -2.89 -11.51
CA PHE A 69 6.49 -3.65 -12.71
C PHE A 69 7.78 -4.33 -13.16
N LYS A 70 7.77 -5.67 -13.24
CA LYS A 70 8.81 -6.38 -13.97
C LYS A 70 8.30 -6.60 -15.40
N ARG A 71 8.95 -5.98 -16.38
CA ARG A 71 8.70 -6.34 -17.78
C ARG A 71 9.31 -7.70 -18.05
N GLY A 72 8.47 -8.73 -18.18
CA GLY A 72 8.83 -9.99 -18.83
C GLY A 72 8.81 -9.86 -20.37
N LYS A 73 8.95 -10.98 -21.09
CA LYS A 73 8.77 -11.05 -22.56
C LYS A 73 7.31 -10.84 -23.03
N GLY A 74 6.36 -10.65 -22.12
CA GLY A 74 4.93 -10.38 -22.38
C GLY A 74 4.38 -9.16 -21.62
N MET A 75 3.05 -9.02 -21.58
CA MET A 75 2.33 -8.04 -20.74
C MET A 75 2.50 -8.43 -19.26
N GLY A 76 3.63 -8.01 -18.68
CA GLY A 76 4.30 -8.66 -17.54
C GLY A 76 3.65 -8.63 -16.15
N GLU A 77 4.24 -9.47 -15.30
CA GLU A 77 3.99 -9.60 -13.86
C GLU A 77 4.02 -8.24 -13.15
N VAL A 78 2.97 -7.97 -12.38
CA VAL A 78 2.88 -6.80 -11.53
C VAL A 78 3.19 -7.18 -10.10
N SER A 79 4.23 -6.58 -9.54
CA SER A 79 4.54 -6.75 -8.12
C SER A 79 4.30 -5.47 -7.33
N MET A 80 3.79 -5.55 -6.11
CA MET A 80 3.70 -4.39 -5.20
C MET A 80 4.55 -4.58 -3.94
N TRP A 81 5.26 -3.51 -3.56
CA TRP A 81 6.01 -3.46 -2.30
C TRP A 81 5.21 -2.75 -1.20
N PHE A 82 5.19 -3.40 -0.04
CA PHE A 82 4.55 -2.95 1.18
C PHE A 82 5.55 -2.95 2.33
N GLY A 83 5.64 -1.83 3.03
CA GLY A 83 6.47 -1.67 4.23
C GLY A 83 5.71 -2.11 5.48
N LEU A 84 5.61 -3.43 5.67
CA LEU A 84 4.84 -4.09 6.74
C LEU A 84 5.56 -4.16 8.10
N ASN A 85 6.76 -3.58 8.21
CA ASN A 85 7.48 -3.47 9.48
C ASN A 85 6.61 -2.84 10.59
N ASP A 86 6.86 -3.21 11.83
CA ASP A 86 6.16 -2.69 13.00
C ASP A 86 6.00 -1.15 12.98
N MET A 87 4.89 -0.68 13.51
CA MET A 87 4.57 0.74 13.62
C MET A 87 4.69 1.21 15.07
N ARG A 88 5.12 2.46 15.25
CA ARG A 88 5.15 3.07 16.59
C ARG A 88 3.77 3.06 17.21
N VAL A 89 3.68 2.76 18.51
CA VAL A 89 2.42 2.75 19.27
C VAL A 89 1.59 4.02 19.08
N SER A 90 2.23 5.21 19.04
CA SER A 90 1.51 6.48 18.84
C SER A 90 0.88 6.68 17.45
N ALA A 91 1.15 5.79 16.49
CA ALA A 91 0.47 5.80 15.18
C ALA A 91 -0.97 5.28 15.27
N PHE A 92 -1.25 4.44 16.26
CA PHE A 92 -2.54 3.78 16.48
C PHE A 92 -3.48 4.62 17.34
N LYS A 93 -4.78 4.42 17.14
CA LYS A 93 -5.81 4.92 18.06
C LYS A 93 -5.72 4.15 19.37
N GLY A 94 -6.05 4.81 20.47
CA GLY A 94 -5.95 4.23 21.81
C GLY A 94 -5.22 5.13 22.79
N ARG A 95 -5.12 4.64 24.02
CA ARG A 95 -4.49 5.32 25.17
C ARG A 95 -3.52 4.35 25.83
N ALA A 96 -2.35 4.86 26.23
CA ALA A 96 -1.41 4.07 26.99
C ALA A 96 -1.83 4.04 28.47
N ALA A 97 -1.78 2.87 29.09
CA ALA A 97 -2.04 2.66 30.51
C ALA A 97 -0.79 2.10 31.20
N ARG A 98 -0.68 2.32 32.52
CA ARG A 98 0.36 1.69 33.34
C ARG A 98 -0.12 0.31 33.76
N THR A 99 0.77 -0.66 33.77
CA THR A 99 0.53 -2.01 34.30
C THR A 99 1.53 -2.28 35.42
N GLY A 100 1.32 -3.35 36.20
CA GLY A 100 2.26 -3.74 37.25
C GLY A 100 3.67 -4.05 36.71
N ALA A 101 3.76 -4.62 35.50
CA ALA A 101 5.00 -4.99 34.85
C ALA A 101 5.56 -3.90 33.89
N GLY A 102 4.79 -2.86 33.58
CA GLY A 102 5.22 -1.81 32.67
C GLY A 102 4.08 -0.93 32.15
N ALA A 103 3.76 -1.07 30.87
CA ALA A 103 2.69 -0.31 30.23
C ALA A 103 1.93 -1.15 29.22
N SER A 104 0.69 -0.77 28.92
CA SER A 104 -0.14 -1.39 27.91
C SER A 104 -0.71 -0.38 26.92
N PHE A 105 -1.02 -0.83 25.72
CA PHE A 105 -1.67 -0.05 24.69
C PHE A 105 -2.54 -0.93 23.80
N ALA A 106 -3.82 -0.56 23.62
CA ALA A 106 -4.77 -1.27 22.75
C ALA A 106 -4.83 -2.79 22.98
N GLY A 107 -4.76 -3.22 24.25
CA GLY A 107 -4.81 -4.65 24.64
C GLY A 107 -3.47 -5.39 24.54
N GLN A 108 -2.39 -4.73 24.09
CA GLN A 108 -1.04 -5.30 24.09
C GLN A 108 -0.24 -4.77 25.29
N ASP A 109 0.37 -5.68 26.04
CA ASP A 109 1.27 -5.36 27.14
C ASP A 109 2.73 -5.23 26.67
N PHE A 110 3.46 -4.32 27.32
CA PHE A 110 4.85 -4.00 27.07
C PHE A 110 5.63 -4.01 28.38
N ASP A 111 6.17 -5.17 28.73
CA ASP A 111 6.93 -5.36 29.96
C ASP A 111 8.21 -4.52 29.99
N GLY A 112 8.49 -3.94 31.17
CA GLY A 112 9.62 -3.03 31.38
C GLY A 112 9.52 -1.71 30.60
N ALA A 113 8.39 -1.46 29.93
CA ALA A 113 8.08 -0.18 29.31
C ALA A 113 7.32 0.73 30.27
N PHE A 114 7.19 2.01 29.91
CA PHE A 114 6.47 2.98 30.70
C PHE A 114 5.68 3.94 29.80
N VAL A 115 4.61 4.49 30.36
CA VAL A 115 3.82 5.53 29.70
C VAL A 115 4.63 6.82 29.61
N GLY A 116 4.83 7.32 28.39
CA GLY A 116 5.56 8.55 28.12
C GLY A 116 4.87 9.40 27.06
N ARG A 117 5.60 10.39 26.55
CA ARG A 117 5.18 11.21 25.41
C ARG A 117 6.24 11.21 24.32
N ASN A 118 5.82 11.18 23.07
CA ASN A 118 6.73 11.34 21.93
C ASN A 118 7.07 12.83 21.71
N ALA A 119 7.97 13.10 20.76
CA ALA A 119 8.40 14.47 20.40
C ALA A 119 7.25 15.40 19.95
N LYS A 120 6.09 14.84 19.58
CA LYS A 120 4.88 15.60 19.21
C LYS A 120 3.91 15.76 20.39
N GLY A 121 4.35 15.48 21.62
CA GLY A 121 3.55 15.54 22.83
C GLY A 121 2.49 14.44 22.96
N ARG A 122 2.44 13.46 22.06
CA ARG A 122 1.42 12.40 22.09
C ARG A 122 1.79 11.35 23.11
N GLN A 123 0.81 10.91 23.90
CA GLN A 123 0.99 9.78 24.81
C GLN A 123 1.39 8.52 24.03
N THR A 124 2.37 7.79 24.54
CA THR A 124 2.88 6.57 23.93
C THR A 124 3.49 5.66 24.99
N VAL A 125 3.99 4.50 24.55
CA VAL A 125 4.74 3.55 25.36
C VAL A 125 6.23 3.65 24.99
N MET A 126 7.07 3.90 25.99
CA MET A 126 8.51 4.08 25.85
C MET A 126 9.25 3.01 26.62
N ARG A 127 10.42 2.60 26.14
CA ARG A 127 11.30 1.66 26.85
C ARG A 127 12.75 2.12 26.74
N ARG A 128 13.50 1.94 27.82
CA ARG A 128 14.96 2.08 27.79
C ARG A 128 15.57 0.86 27.10
N VAL A 129 16.30 1.06 26.01
CA VAL A 129 16.86 -0.02 25.18
C VAL A 129 18.34 -0.30 25.45
N SER A 130 19.04 0.57 26.18
CA SER A 130 20.43 0.33 26.57
C SER A 130 20.80 1.10 27.85
N LYS A 131 22.06 0.95 28.29
CA LYS A 131 22.62 1.66 29.45
C LYS A 131 23.20 3.04 29.13
N SER A 132 23.16 3.48 27.87
CA SER A 132 23.70 4.79 27.51
C SER A 132 22.88 5.94 28.13
N ARG A 133 23.33 7.19 27.97
CA ARG A 133 22.71 8.36 28.61
C ARG A 133 21.24 8.59 28.17
N TRP A 134 20.94 8.49 26.87
CA TRP A 134 19.60 8.75 26.31
C TRP A 134 18.98 7.64 25.40
N PRO A 135 18.95 6.36 25.80
CA PRO A 135 18.49 5.26 24.96
C PRO A 135 17.01 4.92 25.22
N VAL A 136 16.13 5.93 25.22
CA VAL A 136 14.69 5.69 25.36
C VAL A 136 14.06 5.68 23.97
N LYS A 137 13.43 4.56 23.59
CA LYS A 137 12.74 4.41 22.30
C LYS A 137 11.27 4.12 22.50
N GLU A 138 10.47 4.62 21.57
CA GLU A 138 9.06 4.30 21.47
C GLU A 138 8.87 2.83 21.07
N GLN A 139 7.96 2.14 21.76
CA GLN A 139 7.59 0.77 21.42
C GLN A 139 6.80 0.71 20.12
N ARG A 140 6.76 -0.49 19.53
CA ARG A 140 6.14 -0.73 18.23
C ARG A 140 5.18 -1.90 18.33
N MET A 141 4.17 -1.90 17.47
CA MET A 141 3.19 -2.96 17.30
C MET A 141 3.33 -3.52 15.90
N SER A 142 3.23 -4.85 15.77
CA SER A 142 3.17 -5.50 14.47
C SER A 142 1.89 -5.09 13.74
N ILE A 143 2.02 -4.94 12.44
CA ILE A 143 0.89 -4.73 11.52
C ILE A 143 0.85 -5.81 10.43
N GLU A 144 1.84 -6.69 10.38
CA GLU A 144 2.14 -7.49 9.20
C GLU A 144 0.97 -8.38 8.80
N ASP A 145 0.55 -9.28 9.70
CA ASP A 145 -0.53 -10.24 9.42
C ASP A 145 -1.81 -9.53 8.98
N LYS A 146 -2.30 -8.58 9.79
CA LYS A 146 -3.54 -7.84 9.49
C LYS A 146 -3.44 -7.04 8.20
N ALA A 147 -2.29 -6.42 7.95
CA ALA A 147 -2.10 -5.64 6.74
C ALA A 147 -2.03 -6.53 5.51
N GLN A 148 -1.34 -7.67 5.60
CA GLN A 148 -1.19 -8.61 4.51
C GLN A 148 -2.54 -9.20 4.11
N THR A 149 -3.30 -9.74 5.06
CA THR A 149 -4.66 -10.26 4.81
C THR A 149 -5.53 -9.21 4.14
N TYR A 150 -5.59 -8.00 4.69
CA TYR A 150 -6.38 -6.92 4.09
C TYR A 150 -5.92 -6.55 2.67
N ILE A 151 -4.61 -6.55 2.40
CA ILE A 151 -4.11 -6.22 1.07
C ILE A 151 -4.49 -7.30 0.07
N GLU A 152 -4.32 -8.56 0.44
CA GLU A 152 -4.61 -9.70 -0.43
C GLU A 152 -6.11 -9.75 -0.73
N ASP A 153 -6.95 -9.71 0.30
CA ASP A 153 -8.40 -9.90 0.15
C ASP A 153 -9.10 -8.65 -0.45
N GLU A 154 -8.69 -7.44 -0.09
CA GLU A 154 -9.48 -6.24 -0.41
C GLU A 154 -8.84 -5.35 -1.49
N VAL A 155 -7.51 -5.38 -1.62
CA VAL A 155 -6.80 -4.52 -2.57
C VAL A 155 -6.50 -5.25 -3.86
N PHE A 156 -6.23 -6.56 -3.82
CA PHE A 156 -5.95 -7.32 -5.03
C PHE A 156 -7.17 -7.85 -5.74
N ASP A 157 -8.25 -8.20 -5.03
CA ASP A 157 -9.49 -8.65 -5.68
C ASP A 157 -10.02 -7.65 -6.71
N GLU A 158 -9.85 -6.34 -6.47
CA GLU A 158 -10.31 -5.29 -7.38
C GLU A 158 -9.27 -4.85 -8.43
N ILE A 159 -8.03 -5.37 -8.38
CA ILE A 159 -6.93 -4.83 -9.18
C ILE A 159 -7.18 -5.00 -10.67
N GLU A 160 -7.76 -6.15 -11.05
CA GLU A 160 -8.02 -6.53 -12.43
C GLU A 160 -9.12 -5.65 -13.04
N GLU A 161 -10.23 -5.48 -12.32
CA GLU A 161 -11.33 -4.61 -12.75
C GLU A 161 -10.84 -3.16 -12.97
N VAL A 162 -10.10 -2.61 -12.00
CA VAL A 162 -9.56 -1.25 -12.10
C VAL A 162 -8.55 -1.14 -13.23
N PHE A 163 -7.74 -2.18 -13.45
CA PHE A 163 -6.80 -2.22 -14.55
C PHE A 163 -7.50 -2.20 -15.90
N PHE A 164 -8.42 -3.12 -16.17
CA PHE A 164 -9.10 -3.21 -17.45
C PHE A 164 -9.95 -1.98 -17.76
N LYS A 165 -10.60 -1.40 -16.74
CA LYS A 165 -11.29 -0.11 -16.87
C LYS A 165 -10.34 1.00 -17.34
N ASN A 166 -9.15 1.10 -16.75
CA ASN A 166 -8.16 2.09 -17.17
C ASN A 166 -7.55 1.76 -18.54
N PHE A 167 -7.32 0.48 -18.83
CA PHE A 167 -6.70 0.01 -20.06
C PHE A 167 -7.60 0.29 -21.26
N ARG A 168 -8.88 -0.12 -21.19
CA ARG A 168 -9.88 0.16 -22.22
C ARG A 168 -9.99 1.67 -22.50
N ALA A 169 -10.03 2.50 -21.47
CA ALA A 169 -10.08 3.95 -21.62
C ALA A 169 -8.83 4.52 -22.32
N GLU A 170 -7.64 4.01 -21.99
CA GLU A 170 -6.39 4.44 -22.63
C GLU A 170 -6.27 3.97 -24.09
N VAL A 171 -6.68 2.73 -24.39
CA VAL A 171 -6.71 2.20 -25.77
C VAL A 171 -7.65 3.05 -26.62
N ARG A 172 -8.92 3.19 -26.18
CA ARG A 172 -9.93 4.01 -26.86
C ARG A 172 -9.43 5.44 -27.11
N SER A 173 -8.80 6.05 -26.10
CA SER A 173 -8.34 7.43 -26.22
C SER A 173 -7.21 7.60 -27.24
N ARG A 174 -6.36 6.59 -27.41
CA ARG A 174 -5.23 6.63 -28.35
C ARG A 174 -5.65 6.35 -29.77
N THR A 175 -6.55 5.38 -29.96
CA THR A 175 -7.03 4.97 -31.28
C THR A 175 -7.97 6.01 -31.86
N LEU A 176 -8.99 6.44 -31.10
CA LEU A 176 -10.02 7.37 -31.61
C LEU A 176 -9.59 8.84 -31.62
N TYR A 177 -8.80 9.29 -30.63
CA TYR A 177 -8.47 10.71 -30.47
C TYR A 177 -6.99 11.03 -30.74
N GLY A 178 -6.20 10.05 -31.23
CA GLY A 178 -4.79 10.27 -31.59
C GLY A 178 -3.88 10.68 -30.43
N VAL A 179 -4.28 10.43 -29.17
CA VAL A 179 -3.53 10.94 -28.01
C VAL A 179 -2.08 10.42 -27.99
N GLY A 180 -1.14 11.35 -28.09
CA GLY A 180 0.30 11.07 -28.09
C GLY A 180 0.91 10.82 -29.47
N LYS A 181 0.13 10.92 -30.55
CA LYS A 181 0.68 11.17 -31.88
C LYS A 181 1.02 12.67 -31.93
N ARG A 182 2.30 12.98 -32.16
CA ARG A 182 2.73 14.32 -32.54
C ARG A 182 2.66 14.36 -34.05
N ASP A 183 2.00 15.38 -34.59
CA ASP A 183 2.11 15.75 -36.01
C ASP A 183 3.57 16.05 -36.38
#